data_AF-A0A7X0IT81-F1
#
_entry.id   AF-A0A7X0IT81-F1
#
_cell.length_a   1.000
_cell.length_b   1.000
_cell.length_c   1.000
_cell.angle_alpha   90.00
_cell.angle_beta   90.00
_cell.angle_gamma   90.00
#
_symmetry.space_group_name_H-M   'P 1'
#
loop_
_entity.id
_entity.type
_entity.pdbx_description
1 polymer ?
#
loop_
_entity_poly.entity_id
_entity_poly.type
_entity_poly.pdbx_seq_one_letter_code
_entity_poly.pdbx_strand_id
1 'polypeptide(L)'
;MKHLVMAGSILLAAAPGEALPTMADVPALAKAAVARRLDVSPSAVHILTAKPSERMPGFVVCGRVETSSGADDGERFFVIIPGNFAILDQDGKGLVDTYWSANHCE
;
A
#
# COMPACT_ATOMS: atom_id res chain seq x y z
N MET A 1 5.27 -42.29 -34.35
CA MET A 1 5.57 -40.92 -34.83
C MET A 1 5.01 -39.94 -33.80
N LYS A 2 5.71 -38.82 -33.60
CA LYS A 2 5.70 -37.95 -32.41
C LYS A 2 4.31 -37.38 -32.04
N HIS A 3 3.92 -37.53 -30.77
CA HIS A 3 2.81 -36.78 -30.18
C HIS A 3 3.27 -35.35 -29.91
N LEU A 4 2.76 -34.40 -30.70
CA LEU A 4 2.94 -32.97 -30.48
C LEU A 4 2.06 -32.52 -29.31
N VAL A 5 2.69 -32.29 -28.17
CA VAL A 5 2.08 -31.61 -27.03
C VAL A 5 2.06 -30.11 -27.36
N MET A 6 0.90 -29.59 -27.75
CA MET A 6 0.69 -28.15 -27.83
C MET A 6 0.54 -27.61 -26.41
N ALA A 7 1.64 -27.10 -25.85
CA ALA A 7 1.60 -26.32 -24.62
C ALA A 7 0.90 -24.99 -24.95
N GLY A 8 -0.40 -24.92 -24.67
CA GLY A 8 -1.16 -23.67 -24.72
C GLY A 8 -0.63 -22.74 -23.64
N SER A 9 0.20 -21.78 -24.04
CA SER A 9 0.64 -20.68 -23.19
C SER A 9 -0.59 -19.91 -22.72
N ILE A 10 -0.99 -20.10 -21.46
CA ILE A 10 -2.00 -19.28 -20.81
C ILE A 10 -1.34 -17.90 -20.61
N LEU A 11 -1.54 -17.01 -21.57
CA LEU A 11 -1.27 -15.59 -21.40
C LEU A 11 -2.27 -15.07 -20.37
N LEU A 12 -1.82 -14.87 -19.13
CA LEU A 12 -2.57 -14.09 -18.15
C LEU A 12 -2.67 -12.65 -18.68
N ALA A 13 -3.77 -12.35 -19.35
CA ALA A 13 -4.10 -10.99 -19.74
C ALA A 13 -4.37 -10.17 -18.47
N ALA A 14 -3.41 -9.32 -18.08
CA ALA A 14 -3.68 -8.23 -17.16
C ALA A 14 -4.76 -7.35 -17.79
N ALA A 15 -5.81 -7.03 -17.03
CA ALA A 15 -6.88 -6.16 -17.50
C ALA A 15 -6.28 -4.82 -18.02
N PRO A 16 -6.66 -4.35 -19.22
CA PRO A 16 -6.09 -3.15 -19.80
C PRO A 16 -6.72 -1.89 -19.17
N GLY A 17 -5.91 -0.91 -18.79
CA GLY A 17 -6.41 0.47 -18.73
C GLY A 17 -5.71 1.46 -17.81
N GLU A 18 -5.21 1.04 -16.65
CA GLU A 18 -4.56 1.99 -15.73
C GLU A 18 -3.05 1.89 -15.85
N ALA A 19 -2.42 3.03 -16.13
CA ALA A 19 -0.96 3.13 -16.09
C ALA A 19 -0.49 2.69 -14.70
N LEU A 20 0.55 1.85 -14.66
CA LEU A 20 1.17 1.48 -13.39
C LEU A 20 1.56 2.77 -12.66
N PRO A 21 1.17 2.94 -11.39
CA PRO A 21 1.51 4.12 -10.64
C PRO A 21 3.01 4.37 -10.68
N THR A 22 3.39 5.61 -10.89
CA THR A 22 4.77 6.05 -10.75
C THR A 22 5.02 6.50 -9.32
N MET A 23 6.29 6.67 -8.92
CA MET A 23 6.64 7.24 -7.61
C MET A 23 5.96 8.59 -7.33
N ALA A 24 5.66 9.38 -8.37
CA ALA A 24 4.99 10.67 -8.23
C ALA A 24 3.51 10.53 -7.82
N ASP A 25 2.87 9.43 -8.19
CA ASP A 25 1.45 9.16 -7.90
C ASP A 25 1.25 8.55 -6.51
N VAL A 26 2.28 7.88 -5.99
CA VAL A 26 2.25 7.12 -4.73
C VAL A 26 1.70 7.93 -3.55
N PRO A 27 2.12 9.19 -3.30
CA PRO A 27 1.59 9.95 -2.18
C PRO A 27 0.09 10.21 -2.28
N ALA A 28 -0.39 10.55 -3.48
CA ALA A 28 -1.82 10.82 -3.70
C ALA A 28 -2.66 9.55 -3.56
N LEU A 29 -2.18 8.43 -4.12
CA LEU A 29 -2.84 7.14 -4.03
C LEU A 29 -2.90 6.61 -2.60
N ALA A 30 -1.82 6.73 -1.84
CA ALA A 30 -1.78 6.31 -0.44
C ALA A 30 -2.72 7.14 0.43
N LYS A 31 -2.71 8.47 0.28
CA LYS A 31 -3.65 9.35 0.99
C LYS A 31 -5.10 9.00 0.67
N ALA A 32 -5.42 8.76 -0.60
CA ALA A 32 -6.76 8.37 -1.02
C ALA A 32 -7.17 7.00 -0.45
N ALA A 33 -6.27 6.02 -0.42
CA ALA A 33 -6.54 4.70 0.15
C ALA A 33 -6.83 4.77 1.65
N VAL A 34 -6.01 5.51 2.41
CA VAL A 34 -6.19 5.69 3.86
C VAL A 34 -7.45 6.49 4.17
N ALA A 35 -7.66 7.61 3.46
CA ALA A 35 -8.84 8.47 3.63
C ALA A 35 -10.14 7.69 3.40
N ARG A 36 -10.22 6.88 2.34
CA ARG A 36 -11.39 6.03 2.06
C ARG A 36 -11.64 4.97 3.12
N ARG A 37 -10.58 4.40 3.71
CA ARG A 37 -10.72 3.34 4.71
C ARG A 37 -11.20 3.88 6.06
N LEU A 38 -10.76 5.07 6.45
CA LEU A 38 -11.05 5.66 7.74
C LEU A 38 -12.19 6.69 7.72
N ASP A 39 -12.69 7.04 6.54
CA ASP A 39 -13.66 8.12 6.36
C ASP A 39 -13.14 9.46 6.92
N VAL A 40 -11.87 9.77 6.63
CA VAL A 40 -11.19 11.01 7.07
C VAL A 40 -10.78 11.87 5.88
N SER A 41 -10.50 13.16 6.14
CA SER A 41 -9.92 14.04 5.13
C SER A 41 -8.52 13.55 4.72
N PRO A 42 -8.16 13.54 3.42
CA PRO A 42 -6.78 13.27 2.97
C PRO A 42 -5.73 14.19 3.59
N SER A 43 -6.12 15.36 4.10
CA SER A 43 -5.23 16.29 4.81
C SER A 43 -4.81 15.78 6.19
N ALA A 44 -5.60 14.90 6.81
CA ALA A 44 -5.26 14.26 8.09
C ALA A 44 -4.19 13.16 7.92
N VAL A 45 -3.86 12.77 6.69
CA VAL A 45 -2.91 11.70 6.38
C VAL A 45 -1.53 12.28 6.11
N HIS A 46 -0.59 11.97 7.00
CA HIS A 46 0.81 12.39 6.96
C HIS A 46 1.69 11.24 6.52
N ILE A 47 2.34 11.37 5.37
CA ILE A 47 3.27 10.36 4.86
C ILE A 47 4.66 10.64 5.43
N LEU A 48 5.25 9.64 6.08
CA LEU A 48 6.61 9.71 6.60
C LEU A 48 7.61 9.16 5.58
N THR A 49 7.26 8.06 4.91
CA THR A 49 8.12 7.41 3.91
C THR A 49 7.29 6.84 2.77
N ALA A 50 7.78 7.01 1.55
CA ALA A 50 7.29 6.33 0.35
C ALA A 50 8.49 5.86 -0.48
N LYS A 51 8.57 4.56 -0.78
CA LYS A 51 9.69 3.98 -1.53
C LYS A 51 9.29 2.72 -2.30
N PRO A 52 10.05 2.33 -3.34
CA PRO A 52 9.88 1.02 -3.96
C PRO A 52 9.99 -0.10 -2.92
N SER A 53 9.11 -1.08 -3.01
CA SER A 53 9.17 -2.25 -2.14
C SER A 53 10.22 -3.22 -2.65
N GLU A 54 11.07 -3.72 -1.75
CA GLU A 54 12.06 -4.75 -2.07
C GLU A 54 11.48 -6.17 -2.00
N ARG A 55 10.32 -6.33 -1.37
CA ARG A 55 9.71 -7.64 -1.07
C ARG A 55 8.43 -7.91 -1.86
N MET A 56 7.73 -6.87 -2.29
CA MET A 56 6.45 -6.97 -3.01
C MET A 56 6.50 -6.08 -4.26
N PRO A 57 5.72 -6.37 -5.31
CA PRO A 57 5.61 -5.45 -6.45
C PRO A 57 4.98 -4.12 -6.03
N GLY A 58 5.61 -3.01 -6.43
CA GLY A 58 5.09 -1.65 -6.21
C GLY A 58 5.84 -0.86 -5.13
N PHE A 59 5.10 -0.09 -4.33
CA PHE A 59 5.65 0.89 -3.40
C PHE A 59 5.10 0.70 -2.00
N VAL A 60 5.98 0.81 -1.01
CA VAL A 60 5.61 0.85 0.40
C VAL A 60 5.43 2.31 0.82
N VAL A 61 4.34 2.58 1.54
CA VAL A 61 4.07 3.87 2.15
C VAL A 61 3.76 3.68 3.62
N CYS A 62 4.47 4.41 4.47
CA CYS A 62 4.28 4.46 5.91
C CYS A 62 3.95 5.89 6.32
N GLY A 63 3.06 6.03 7.29
CA GLY A 63 2.65 7.34 7.75
C GLY A 63 1.74 7.30 8.97
N ARG A 64 1.30 8.48 9.38
CA ARG A 64 0.38 8.67 10.50
C ARG A 64 -0.88 9.35 10.01
N VAL A 65 -2.01 9.04 10.63
CA VAL A 65 -3.28 9.72 10.41
C VAL A 65 -3.71 10.39 11.69
N GLU A 66 -4.07 11.66 11.60
CA GLU A 66 -4.69 12.36 12.72
C GLU A 66 -6.07 11.78 12.96
N THR A 67 -6.29 11.25 14.16
CA THR A 67 -7.58 10.76 14.61
C THR A 67 -8.10 11.69 15.70
N SER A 68 -9.42 11.80 15.79
CA SER A 68 -10.12 12.59 16.80
C SER A 68 -9.91 12.09 18.24
N SER A 69 -9.23 10.95 18.43
CA SER A 69 -8.89 10.39 19.75
C SER A 69 -7.73 11.07 20.46
N GLY A 70 -7.08 12.08 19.85
CA GLY A 70 -6.13 12.96 20.55
C GLY A 70 -4.89 12.24 21.10
N ALA A 71 -4.51 11.11 20.52
CA ALA A 71 -3.19 10.54 20.79
C ALA A 71 -2.15 11.47 20.14
N ASP A 72 -1.21 11.99 20.94
CA ASP A 72 -0.21 12.99 20.53
C ASP A 72 0.62 12.59 19.29
N ASP A 73 0.58 11.31 18.91
CA ASP A 73 1.32 10.71 17.82
C ASP A 73 0.46 10.30 16.60
N GLY A 74 -0.87 10.40 16.64
CA GLY A 74 -1.78 9.90 15.59
C GLY A 74 -1.73 8.37 15.40
N GLU A 75 -2.64 7.82 14.58
CA GLU A 75 -2.69 6.39 14.26
C GLU A 75 -1.72 6.05 13.12
N ARG A 76 -0.89 5.03 13.30
CA ARG A 76 0.06 4.60 12.26
C ARG A 76 -0.63 3.77 11.20
N PHE A 77 -0.19 3.93 9.94
CA PHE A 77 -0.63 3.11 8.83
C PHE A 77 0.53 2.57 7.99
N PHE A 78 0.24 1.49 7.27
CA PHE A 78 1.10 0.90 6.26
C PHE A 78 0.28 0.54 5.01
N VAL A 79 0.72 0.97 3.83
CA VAL A 79 0.07 0.72 2.53
C VAL A 79 1.09 0.21 1.53
N ILE A 80 0.65 -0.69 0.64
CA ILE A 80 1.39 -1.10 -0.55
C ILE A 80 0.62 -0.62 -1.77
N ILE A 81 1.22 0.19 -2.65
CA ILE A 81 0.65 0.68 -3.92
C ILE A 81 1.20 -0.16 -5.08
N PRO A 82 0.40 -0.63 -6.07
CA PRO A 82 -1.00 -0.28 -6.36
C PRO A 82 -2.05 -1.01 -5.52
N GLY A 83 -1.66 -1.72 -4.46
CA GLY A 83 -2.62 -2.31 -3.53
C GLY A 83 -3.55 -1.25 -2.92
N ASN A 84 -4.81 -1.61 -2.73
CA ASN A 84 -5.83 -0.75 -2.14
C ASN A 84 -6.01 -0.98 -0.62
N PHE A 85 -5.03 -1.60 0.03
CA PHE A 85 -5.12 -2.01 1.42
C PHE A 85 -4.20 -1.16 2.30
N ALA A 86 -4.79 -0.55 3.33
CA ALA A 86 -4.08 0.13 4.41
C ALA A 86 -4.25 -0.69 5.69
N ILE A 87 -3.14 -1.08 6.32
CA ILE A 87 -3.11 -1.66 7.65
C ILE A 87 -2.94 -0.53 8.64
N LEU A 88 -3.82 -0.48 9.64
CA LEU A 88 -3.78 0.53 10.70
C LEU A 88 -3.50 -0.09 12.05
N ASP A 89 -3.09 0.72 13.03
CA ASP A 89 -2.85 0.22 14.40
C ASP A 89 -4.11 -0.48 14.96
N GLN A 90 -5.31 0.02 14.64
CA GLN A 90 -6.58 -0.61 15.04
C GLN A 90 -6.83 -1.99 14.39
N ASP A 91 -6.26 -2.25 13.21
CA ASP A 91 -6.38 -3.54 12.53
C ASP A 91 -5.49 -4.63 13.16
N GLY A 92 -4.48 -4.20 13.91
CA GLY A 92 -3.54 -5.07 14.60
C GLY A 92 -2.19 -4.40 14.76
N LYS A 93 -1.97 -3.76 15.90
CA LYS A 93 -0.71 -3.08 16.25
C LYS A 93 0.55 -3.89 15.95
N GLY A 94 0.54 -5.20 16.26
CA GLY A 94 1.66 -6.10 15.97
C GLY A 94 1.96 -6.30 14.48
N LEU A 95 0.95 -6.22 13.61
CA LEU A 95 1.14 -6.26 12.16
C LEU A 95 1.78 -4.96 11.67
N VAL A 96 1.28 -3.81 12.11
CA VAL A 96 1.86 -2.51 11.78
C VAL A 96 3.31 -2.44 12.24
N ASP A 97 3.61 -2.83 13.49
CA ASP A 97 4.98 -2.86 14.02
C ASP A 97 5.91 -3.74 13.17
N THR A 98 5.43 -4.92 12.77
CA THR A 98 6.20 -5.83 11.91
C THR A 98 6.50 -5.21 10.55
N TYR A 99 5.50 -4.64 9.88
CA TYR A 99 5.68 -4.05 8.57
C TYR A 99 6.50 -2.75 8.62
N TRP A 100 6.34 -1.94 9.66
CA TRP A 100 7.12 -0.73 9.87
C TRP A 100 8.60 -1.03 10.07
N SER A 101 8.92 -1.98 10.96
CA SER A 101 10.30 -2.41 11.20
C SER A 101 10.91 -3.06 9.96
N ALA A 102 10.16 -3.95 9.31
CA ALA A 102 10.61 -4.65 8.10
C ALA A 102 10.89 -3.73 6.91
N ASN A 103 10.27 -2.55 6.88
CA ASN A 103 10.44 -1.56 5.82
C ASN A 103 11.17 -0.31 6.28
N HIS A 104 11.77 -0.30 7.48
CA HIS A 104 12.55 0.83 8.01
C HIS A 104 11.77 2.16 7.95
N CYS A 105 10.54 2.15 8.45
CA CYS A 105 9.66 3.32 8.47
C CYS A 105 9.83 4.20 9.72
N GLU A 106 11.06 4.29 10.22
CA GLU A 106 11.44 5.02 11.45
C GLU A 106 11.46 6.54 11.25
#